data_AF-A0A938K3L9-F1
#
_entry.id   AF-A0A938K3L9-F1
#
_cell.length_a   1.000
_cell.length_b   1.000
_cell.length_c   1.000
_cell.angle_alpha   90.00
_cell.angle_beta   90.00
_cell.angle_gamma   90.00
#
_symmetry.space_group_name_H-M   'P 1'
#
loop_
_entity.id
_entity.type
_entity.pdbx_description
1 polymer ?
#
loop_
_entity_poly.entity_id
_entity_poly.type
_entity_poly.pdbx_seq_one_letter_code
_entity_poly.pdbx_strand_id
1 'polypeptide(L)' 'MNTDERGYFDDAMTGRAPGAIFEVSNTLGAGFLEKVYQRALLHELRLRGIRAAAEVSFPVTRWVSHWFDQ' A
#
# COMPACT_ATOMS: atom_id res chain seq x y z
N MET A 1 18.30 -27.57 -15.45
CA MET A 1 17.37 -26.46 -15.70
C MET A 1 16.97 -25.93 -14.35
N ASN A 2 17.53 -24.80 -13.94
CA ASN A 2 17.17 -24.13 -12.69
C ASN A 2 16.78 -22.71 -13.10
N THR A 3 15.49 -22.41 -12.97
CA THR A 3 14.96 -21.08 -13.18
C THR A 3 13.77 -20.94 -12.22
N ASP A 4 13.75 -19.83 -11.48
CA ASP A 4 12.58 -19.07 -11.00
C ASP A 4 11.84 -19.33 -9.66
N GLU A 5 12.44 -20.01 -8.68
CA GLU A 5 11.92 -20.00 -7.28
C GLU A 5 11.75 -18.60 -6.66
N ARG A 6 12.41 -17.56 -7.21
CA ARG A 6 12.24 -16.15 -6.82
C ARG A 6 10.94 -15.51 -7.35
N GLY A 7 10.44 -15.92 -8.51
CA GLY A 7 9.27 -15.28 -9.14
C GLY A 7 7.97 -15.56 -8.38
N TYR A 8 7.84 -16.76 -7.82
CA TYR A 8 6.65 -17.18 -7.08
C TYR A 8 6.52 -16.50 -5.70
N PHE A 9 7.64 -16.25 -5.03
CA PHE A 9 7.64 -15.62 -3.71
C PHE A 9 7.26 -14.14 -3.78
N ASP A 10 7.67 -13.46 -4.85
CA ASP A 10 7.35 -12.06 -5.10
C ASP A 10 5.86 -11.89 -5.43
N ASP A 11 5.27 -12.77 -6.23
CA ASP A 11 3.84 -12.73 -6.58
C ASP A 11 2.94 -13.00 -5.36
N ALA A 12 3.34 -13.95 -4.52
CA ALA A 12 2.66 -14.28 -3.27
C ALA A 12 2.75 -13.19 -2.19
N MET A 13 3.73 -12.28 -2.24
CA MET A 13 3.82 -11.08 -1.40
C MET A 13 3.07 -9.90 -2.05
N THR A 14 3.27 -9.71 -3.36
CA THR A 14 2.73 -8.61 -4.17
C THR A 14 1.21 -8.64 -4.20
N GLY A 15 0.58 -9.82 -4.17
CA GLY A 15 -0.89 -9.94 -4.13
C GLY A 15 -1.54 -9.65 -2.77
N ARG A 16 -0.80 -9.67 -1.66
CA ARG A 16 -1.44 -9.61 -0.32
C ARG A 16 -1.98 -8.24 0.04
N ALA A 17 -1.22 -7.19 -0.29
CA ALA A 17 -1.63 -5.81 0.01
C ALA A 17 -2.77 -5.32 -0.92
N PRO A 18 -2.72 -5.50 -2.25
CA PRO A 18 -3.86 -5.24 -3.12
C PRO A 18 -5.08 -6.07 -2.73
N GLY A 19 -4.91 -7.36 -2.41
CA GLY A 19 -6.00 -8.21 -1.93
C GLY A 19 -6.66 -7.69 -0.65
N ALA A 20 -5.89 -7.13 0.29
CA ALA A 20 -6.44 -6.49 1.48
C ALA A 20 -7.29 -5.25 1.14
N ILE A 21 -6.86 -4.45 0.17
CA ILE A 21 -7.60 -3.25 -0.28
C ILE A 21 -8.93 -3.66 -0.92
N PHE A 22 -8.92 -4.69 -1.77
CA PHE A 22 -10.14 -5.19 -2.40
C PHE A 22 -11.11 -5.77 -1.37
N GLU A 23 -10.65 -6.57 -0.42
CA GLU A 23 -11.51 -7.11 0.66
C GLU A 23 -12.18 -6.00 1.47
N VAL A 24 -11.42 -5.00 1.89
CA VAL A 24 -11.95 -3.85 2.65
C VAL A 24 -12.95 -3.06 1.81
N SER A 25 -12.64 -2.81 0.53
CA SER A 25 -13.51 -2.07 -0.39
C SER A 25 -14.82 -2.82 -0.66
N ASN A 26 -14.75 -4.14 -0.86
CA ASN A 26 -15.91 -4.99 -1.10
C ASN A 26 -16.78 -5.13 0.16
N THR A 27 -16.18 -5.17 1.35
CA THR A 27 -16.88 -5.33 2.61
C THR A 27 -17.58 -4.04 3.05
N LEU A 28 -16.88 -2.90 2.96
CA LEU A 28 -17.45 -1.60 3.38
C LEU A 28 -18.30 -0.95 2.29
N GLY A 29 -18.08 -1.29 1.02
CA GLY A 29 -18.68 -0.56 -0.09
C GLY A 29 -18.19 0.89 -0.16
N ALA A 30 -18.96 1.76 -0.83
CA ALA A 30 -18.67 3.20 -0.93
C ALA A 30 -19.50 4.02 0.08
N GLY A 31 -18.97 5.16 0.52
CA GLY A 31 -19.73 6.16 1.30
C GLY A 31 -19.28 6.38 2.74
N PHE A 32 -18.21 5.70 3.18
CA PHE A 32 -17.60 5.94 4.49
C PHE A 32 -16.51 7.02 4.44
N LEU A 33 -16.16 7.57 5.60
CA LEU A 33 -15.02 8.48 5.75
C LEU A 33 -13.70 7.72 5.51
N GLU A 34 -12.69 8.43 5.00
CA GLU A 34 -11.35 7.90 4.78
C GLU A 34 -10.78 7.20 6.03
N LYS A 35 -11.02 7.75 7.24
CA LYS A 35 -10.55 7.16 8.49
C LYS A 35 -11.08 5.75 8.75
N VAL A 36 -12.28 5.44 8.25
CA VAL A 36 -12.87 4.10 8.35
C VAL A 36 -12.10 3.12 7.46
N TYR A 37 -11.84 3.51 6.20
CA TYR A 37 -11.02 2.70 5.28
C TYR A 37 -9.61 2.49 5.81
N GLN A 38 -8.95 3.54 6.33
CA GLN A 38 -7.62 3.41 6.93
C GLN A 38 -7.61 2.38 8.07
N ARG A 39 -8.58 2.46 8.99
CA ARG A 39 -8.68 1.54 10.13
C ARG A 39 -8.96 0.10 9.69
N ALA A 40 -9.86 -0.09 8.74
CA ALA A 40 -10.19 -1.40 8.21
C ALA A 40 -9.01 -2.03 7.45
N LEU A 41 -8.30 -1.23 6.65
CA LEU A 41 -7.12 -1.69 5.92
C LEU A 41 -5.97 -2.06 6.85
N LEU A 42 -5.68 -1.26 7.86
CA LEU A 42 -4.68 -1.63 8.87
C LEU A 42 -5.06 -2.93 9.60
N HIS A 43 -6.35 -3.13 9.87
CA HIS A 43 -6.84 -4.36 10.50
C HIS A 43 -6.63 -5.57 9.57
N GLU A 44 -7.01 -5.47 8.30
CA GLU A 44 -6.88 -6.53 7.32
C GLU A 44 -5.41 -6.88 7.02
N LEU A 45 -4.55 -5.87 6.89
CA LEU A 45 -3.10 -6.07 6.72
C LEU A 45 -2.50 -6.78 7.94
N ARG A 46 -2.93 -6.43 9.16
CA ARG A 46 -2.50 -7.11 10.39
C ARG A 46 -2.95 -8.58 10.41
N LEU A 47 -4.18 -8.89 9.99
CA LEU A 47 -4.66 -10.28 9.88
C LEU A 47 -3.82 -11.10 8.91
N ARG A 48 -3.31 -10.47 7.85
CA ARG A 48 -2.41 -11.09 6.87
C ARG A 48 -0.94 -11.13 7.31
N GLY A 49 -0.64 -10.72 8.54
CA GLY A 49 0.72 -10.67 9.09
C GLY A 49 1.59 -9.55 8.54
N ILE A 50 1.00 -8.56 7.86
CA ILE A 50 1.71 -7.42 7.27
C ILE A 50 1.71 -6.27 8.28
N ARG A 51 2.91 -5.78 8.62
CA ARG A 51 3.08 -4.59 9.44
C ARG A 51 2.90 -3.35 8.57
N ALA A 52 1.91 -2.54 8.89
CA ALA A 52 1.60 -1.29 8.18
C ALA A 52 1.26 -0.18 9.17
N ALA A 53 1.49 1.06 8.74
CA ALA A 53 1.14 2.28 9.49
C ALA A 53 0.38 3.24 8.56
N ALA A 54 -0.63 3.91 9.11
CA ALA A 54 -1.37 4.95 8.38
C ALA A 54 -0.73 6.33 8.60
N GLU A 55 -0.88 7.21 7.63
CA GLU A 55 -0.50 8.64 7.73
C GLU A 55 0.96 8.85 8.15
N VAL A 56 1.88 8.06 7.59
CA VAL A 56 3.32 8.23 7.84
C VAL A 56 3.82 9.54 7.22
N SER A 57 4.58 10.32 8.00
CA SER A 57 5.21 11.55 7.50
C SER A 57 6.22 11.20 6.40
N PHE A 58 6.11 11.86 5.25
CA PHE A 58 7.02 11.67 4.12
C PHE A 58 7.70 12.99 3.76
N PRO A 59 9.04 13.09 3.83
CA PRO A 59 9.76 14.31 3.49
C PRO A 59 9.71 14.56 1.99
N VAL A 60 9.02 15.62 1.56
CA VAL A 60 9.00 16.04 0.16
C VAL A 60 10.18 17.00 -0.08
N THR A 61 11.21 16.52 -0.79
CA THR A 61 12.28 17.39 -1.28
C THR A 61 11.83 18.01 -2.59
N ARG A 62 11.54 19.32 -2.57
CA ARG A 62 11.25 20.09 -3.78
C ARG A 62 12.57 20.44 -4.46
N TRP A 63 12.84 19.81 -5.61
CA TRP A 63 13.90 20.27 -6.50
C TRP A 63 13.45 21.60 -7.12
N VAL A 64 13.96 22.71 -6.58
CA VAL A 64 13.92 24.00 -7.28
C VAL A 64 15.07 23.98 -8.26
N SER A 65 14.77 23.65 -9.51
CA SER A 65 15.71 23.81 -10.61
C SER A 65 15.96 25.29 -10.82
N HIS A 66 17.24 25.68 -10.78
CA HIS A 66 17.75 27.02 -11.05
C HIS A 66 17.65 27.36 -12.55
N TRP A 67 16.41 27.43 -13.08
CA TRP A 67 16.12 27.81 -14.47
C TRP A 67 15.61 29.26 -14.58
N PHE A 68 16.01 30.14 -13.66
CA PHE A 68 15.67 31.57 -13.72
C PHE A 68 16.92 32.42 -13.57
N ASP A 69 17.91 32.14 -14.41
CA ASP A 69 18.99 33.09 -14.73
C ASP A 69 19.36 32.87 -16.21
N GLN A 70 18.57 33.49 -17.10
CA GLN A 70 18.93 33.86 -18.47
C GLN A 70 17.92 34.86 -19.01
#